data_AF-A0A661D0K2-F1
#
_entry.id   AF-A0A661D0K2-F1
#
_cell.length_a   1.000
_cell.length_b   1.000
_cell.length_c   1.000
_cell.angle_alpha   90.00
_cell.angle_beta   90.00
_cell.angle_gamma   90.00
#
_symmetry.space_group_name_H-M   'P 1'
#
loop_
_entity.id
_entity.type
_entity.pdbx_description
1 polymer ?
#
loop_
_entity_poly.entity_id
_entity_poly.type
_entity_poly.pdbx_seq_one_letter_code
_entity_poly.pdbx_strand_id
1 'polypeptide(L)'
;MRKTAEEYQEYKANLVRKTSSLVNRLLPKFFTSLNLIMNFMATTPNTYDELPYYCTASPRAQPNRLATVATLFGMNPPPVPTSRVLLSHNG
;
A
#
# COMPACT_ATOMS: atom_id res chain seq x y z
N MET A 1 -42.35 41.31 -8.71
CA MET A 1 -43.22 40.20 -9.16
C MET A 1 -43.10 39.06 -8.15
N ARG A 2 -44.21 38.59 -7.56
CA ARG A 2 -44.21 37.38 -6.69
C ARG A 2 -44.49 36.18 -7.59
N LYS A 3 -43.59 35.19 -7.61
CA LYS A 3 -43.88 33.90 -8.27
C LYS A 3 -45.04 33.23 -7.54
N THR A 4 -45.97 32.65 -8.29
CA THR A 4 -47.11 31.94 -7.70
C THR A 4 -46.62 30.64 -7.09
N ALA A 5 -47.34 30.15 -6.06
CA ALA A 5 -46.96 28.91 -5.38
C ALA A 5 -46.89 27.72 -6.36
N GLU A 6 -47.72 27.73 -7.40
CA GLU A 6 -47.80 26.70 -8.43
C GLU A 6 -46.54 26.65 -9.31
N GLU A 7 -46.03 27.80 -9.75
CA GLU A 7 -44.79 27.90 -10.55
C GLU A 7 -43.59 27.34 -9.76
N TYR A 8 -43.59 27.56 -8.44
CA TYR A 8 -42.55 27.04 -7.55
C TYR A 8 -42.64 25.52 -7.35
N GLN A 9 -43.85 24.95 -7.29
CA GLN A 9 -44.04 23.51 -7.20
C GLN A 9 -43.65 22.81 -8.50
N GLU A 10 -44.00 23.38 -9.65
CA GLU A 10 -43.60 22.86 -10.96
C GLU A 10 -42.08 22.88 -11.13
N TYR A 11 -41.43 23.97 -10.71
CA TYR A 11 -39.97 24.08 -10.71
C TYR A 11 -39.32 22.96 -9.90
N LYS A 12 -39.80 22.69 -8.69
CA LYS A 12 -39.30 21.58 -7.85
C LYS A 12 -39.50 20.23 -8.51
N ALA A 13 -40.68 19.96 -9.06
CA ALA A 13 -40.99 18.70 -9.72
C ALA A 13 -40.12 18.46 -10.97
N ASN A 14 -39.81 19.51 -11.72
CA ASN A 14 -38.93 19.46 -12.88
C ASN A 14 -37.45 19.29 -12.48
N LEU A 15 -37.03 19.92 -11.38
CA LEU A 15 -35.69 19.76 -10.83
C LEU A 15 -35.45 18.31 -10.39
N VAL A 16 -36.38 17.71 -9.65
CA VAL A 16 -36.30 16.31 -9.21
C VAL A 16 -36.25 15.35 -10.42
N ARG A 17 -37.11 15.56 -11.43
CA ARG A 17 -37.09 14.72 -12.63
C ARG A 17 -35.75 14.80 -13.39
N LYS A 18 -35.19 16.01 -13.52
CA LYS A 18 -33.89 16.21 -14.18
C LYS A 18 -32.75 15.56 -13.39
N THR A 19 -32.72 15.72 -12.07
CA THR A 19 -31.68 15.11 -11.24
C THR A 19 -31.78 13.59 -11.23
N SER A 20 -32.98 13.02 -11.08
CA SER A 20 -33.17 11.56 -11.12
C SER A 20 -32.78 10.94 -12.46
N SER A 21 -33.11 11.59 -13.59
CA SER A 21 -32.71 11.13 -14.92
C SER A 21 -31.18 11.13 -15.10
N LEU A 22 -30.52 12.19 -14.64
CA LEU A 22 -29.07 12.34 -14.71
C LEU A 22 -28.36 11.30 -13.84
N VAL A 23 -28.82 11.12 -12.60
CA VAL A 23 -28.34 10.12 -11.63
C VAL A 23 -28.45 8.71 -12.21
N ASN A 24 -29.62 8.31 -12.71
CA ASN A 24 -29.85 6.96 -13.23
C ASN A 24 -29.04 6.66 -14.49
N ARG A 25 -28.70 7.68 -15.28
CA ARG A 25 -27.98 7.49 -16.55
C ARG A 25 -26.46 7.51 -16.40
N LEU A 26 -25.94 8.29 -15.45
CA LEU A 26 -24.51 8.53 -15.30
C LEU A 26 -23.88 7.71 -14.18
N LEU A 27 -24.55 7.53 -13.04
CA LEU A 27 -23.96 6.80 -11.92
C LEU A 27 -23.59 5.36 -12.28
N PRO A 28 -24.43 4.55 -12.96
CA PRO A 28 -24.08 3.17 -13.23
C PRO A 28 -22.82 3.06 -14.10
N LYS A 29 -22.66 3.96 -15.07
CA LYS A 29 -21.51 4.01 -15.98
C LYS A 29 -20.24 4.42 -15.25
N PHE A 30 -20.34 5.40 -14.37
CA PHE A 30 -19.23 5.82 -13.53
C PHE A 30 -18.77 4.67 -12.63
N PHE A 31 -19.71 4.01 -11.93
CA PHE A 31 -19.39 2.91 -11.03
C PHE A 31 -18.85 1.67 -11.76
N THR A 32 -19.38 1.32 -12.93
CA THR A 32 -18.85 0.19 -13.70
C THR A 32 -17.45 0.46 -14.24
N SER A 33 -17.18 1.66 -14.77
CA SER A 33 -15.82 2.04 -15.17
C SER A 33 -14.85 2.08 -13.99
N LEU A 34 -15.26 2.61 -12.83
CA LEU A 34 -14.41 2.61 -11.63
C LEU A 34 -14.11 1.19 -11.16
N ASN A 35 -15.13 0.33 -11.10
CA ASN A 35 -14.98 -1.06 -10.67
C ASN A 35 -14.08 -1.85 -11.63
N LEU A 36 -14.18 -1.61 -12.94
CA LEU A 36 -13.29 -2.21 -13.93
C LEU A 36 -11.83 -1.80 -13.71
N ILE A 37 -11.57 -0.51 -13.46
CA ILE A 37 -10.22 0.01 -13.19
C ILE A 37 -9.68 -0.57 -11.89
N MET A 38 -10.48 -0.58 -10.82
CA MET A 38 -10.06 -1.11 -9.52
C MET A 38 -9.77 -2.61 -9.58
N ASN A 39 -10.60 -3.40 -10.27
CA ASN A 39 -10.35 -4.83 -10.47
C ASN A 39 -9.09 -5.07 -11.30
N PHE A 40 -8.85 -4.26 -12.34
CA PHE A 40 -7.63 -4.35 -13.13
C PHE A 40 -6.38 -4.13 -12.26
N MET A 41 -6.36 -3.06 -11.45
CA MET A 41 -5.23 -2.76 -10.56
C MET A 41 -5.06 -3.79 -9.43
N ALA A 42 -6.14 -4.42 -8.97
CA ALA A 42 -6.08 -5.46 -7.95
C ALA A 42 -5.50 -6.79 -8.48
N THR A 43 -5.65 -7.05 -9.78
CA THR A 43 -5.15 -8.29 -10.42
C THR A 43 -3.72 -8.18 -10.96
N THR A 44 -3.15 -6.97 -11.03
CA THR A 44 -1.74 -6.81 -11.40
C THR A 44 -0.85 -7.26 -10.25
N PRO A 45 0.08 -8.21 -10.47
CA PRO A 45 1.02 -8.62 -9.43
C PRO A 45 1.86 -7.41 -8.99
N ASN A 46 2.00 -7.23 -7.68
CA ASN A 46 2.81 -6.17 -7.12
C ASN A 46 4.28 -6.44 -7.46
N THR A 47 4.83 -5.63 -8.37
CA THR A 47 6.23 -5.69 -8.83
C THR A 47 7.26 -5.64 -7.69
N TYR A 48 6.85 -5.21 -6.49
CA TYR A 48 7.70 -5.19 -5.29
C TYR A 48 8.17 -6.57 -4.84
N ASP A 49 7.34 -7.61 -4.98
CA ASP A 49 7.68 -8.98 -4.54
C ASP A 49 8.54 -9.73 -5.58
N GLU A 50 8.60 -9.23 -6.82
CA GLU A 50 9.32 -9.86 -7.94
C GLU A 50 10.77 -9.39 -8.07
N LEU A 51 11.17 -8.36 -7.32
CA LEU A 51 12.56 -7.92 -7.32
C LEU A 51 13.41 -8.91 -6.52
N PRO A 52 14.52 -9.43 -7.08
CA PRO A 52 15.40 -10.31 -6.34
C PRO A 52 16.02 -9.51 -5.19
N TYR A 53 15.54 -9.75 -3.98
CA TYR A 53 16.20 -9.27 -2.76
C TYR A 53 17.54 -9.98 -2.65
N TYR A 54 18.62 -9.29 -3.04
CA TYR A 54 19.97 -9.85 -2.99
C TYR A 54 20.44 -9.98 -1.54
N CYS A 55 20.47 -11.21 -1.03
CA CYS A 55 21.15 -11.53 0.22
C CYS A 55 22.67 -11.51 -0.02
N THR A 56 23.36 -10.46 0.46
CA THR A 56 24.82 -10.39 0.39
C THR A 56 25.44 -10.71 1.75
N ALA A 57 26.35 -11.68 1.78
CA ALA A 57 27.13 -11.95 2.98
C ALA A 57 28.12 -10.80 3.20
N SER A 58 27.97 -10.06 4.30
CA SER A 58 28.92 -8.99 4.66
C SER A 58 30.16 -9.60 5.33
N PRO A 59 31.37 -9.44 4.77
CA PRO A 59 32.59 -9.96 5.38
C PRO A 59 32.85 -9.35 6.78
N ARG A 60 32.35 -8.14 7.03
CA ARG A 60 32.48 -7.46 8.33
C ARG A 60 31.62 -8.07 9.43
N ALA A 61 30.52 -8.74 9.06
CA ALA A 61 29.63 -9.41 10.00
C ALA A 61 30.09 -10.84 10.35
N GLN A 62 31.25 -11.29 9.85
CA GLN A 62 31.75 -12.63 10.15
C GLN A 62 32.11 -12.76 11.64
N PRO A 63 31.60 -13.80 12.35
CA PRO A 63 31.85 -13.98 13.78
C PRO A 63 33.33 -14.03 14.16
N ASN A 64 34.18 -14.63 13.32
CA ASN A 64 35.63 -14.66 13.53
C ASN A 64 36.23 -13.25 13.59
N ARG A 65 35.82 -12.35 12.69
CA ARG A 65 36.33 -10.97 12.68
C ARG A 65 35.85 -10.20 13.90
N LEU A 66 34.58 -10.39 14.29
CA LEU A 66 34.04 -9.76 15.49
C LEU A 66 34.77 -10.24 16.75
N ALA A 67 35.07 -11.53 16.86
CA ALA A 67 35.87 -12.08 17.95
C ALA A 67 37.28 -11.46 17.98
N THR A 68 37.97 -11.37 16.84
CA THR A 68 39.29 -10.73 16.76
C THR A 68 39.25 -9.26 17.21
N VAL A 69 38.26 -8.50 16.76
CA VAL A 69 38.10 -7.10 17.15
C VAL A 69 37.79 -6.99 18.66
N ALA A 70 36.92 -7.83 19.20
CA ALA A 70 36.63 -7.86 20.63
C ALA A 70 37.89 -8.14 21.47
N THR A 71 38.71 -9.10 21.05
CA THR A 71 40.01 -9.40 21.69
C THR A 71 40.97 -8.22 21.62
N LEU A 72 41.03 -7.51 20.48
CA LEU A 72 41.86 -6.30 20.33
C LEU A 72 41.49 -5.22 21.36
N PHE A 73 40.20 -5.10 21.70
CA PHE A 73 39.71 -4.19 22.73
C PHE A 73 39.74 -4.78 24.15
N GLY A 74 40.45 -5.90 24.38
CA GLY A 74 40.65 -6.49 25.69
C GLY A 74 39.48 -7.33 26.21
N MET A 75 38.51 -7.67 25.36
CA MET A 75 37.40 -8.56 25.72
C MET A 75 37.76 -10.03 25.48
N ASN A 76 37.03 -10.94 26.13
CA ASN A 76 37.17 -12.40 25.92
C ASN A 76 35.90 -12.98 25.28
N PRO A 77 35.77 -12.94 23.94
CA PRO A 77 34.57 -13.44 23.25
C PRO A 77 34.47 -14.98 23.34
N PRO A 78 33.26 -15.56 23.28
CA PRO A 78 33.09 -17.00 23.24
C PRO A 78 33.70 -17.61 21.97
N PRO A 79 34.18 -18.87 22.02
CA PRO A 79 34.68 -19.56 20.85
C PRO A 79 33.64 -19.61 19.72
N VAL A 80 34.03 -19.18 18.52
CA VAL A 80 33.14 -19.14 17.37
C VAL A 80 32.50 -20.49 17.02
N PRO A 81 33.17 -21.65 17.13
CA PRO A 81 32.56 -22.94 16.80
C PRO A 81 31.34 -23.31 17.68
N THR A 82 31.24 -22.75 18.89
CA THR A 82 30.17 -23.08 19.86
C THR A 82 29.24 -21.88 20.14
N SER A 83 29.49 -20.73 19.51
CA SER A 83 28.70 -19.52 19.75
C SER A 83 27.38 -19.54 19.00
N ARG A 84 26.38 -18.84 19.54
CA ARG A 84 25.07 -18.65 18.89
C ARG A 84 24.99 -17.24 18.33
N VAL A 85 24.75 -17.13 17.02
CA VAL A 85 24.67 -15.85 16.31
C VAL A 85 23.20 -15.53 16.04
N LEU A 86 22.74 -14.39 16.54
CA LEU A 86 21.42 -13.85 16.25
C LEU A 86 21.55 -12.83 15.11
N LEU A 87 20.69 -12.94 14.10
CA LEU A 87 20.58 -11.97 13.01
C LEU A 87 19.23 -11.27 13.15
N SER A 88 19.26 -9.94 13.27
CA SER A 88 18.03 -9.14 13.22
C SER A 88 17.59 -9.04 11.77
N HIS A 89 16.46 -9.65 11.45
CA HIS A 89 15.78 -9.42 10.19
C HIS A 89 14.85 -8.22 10.37
N ASN A 90 15.20 -7.08 9.74
CA ASN A 90 14.26 -5.98 9.61
C ASN A 90 13.31 -6.34 8.45
N GLY A 91 12.08 -6.71 8.79
CA GLY A 91 10.99 -6.89 7.84
C GLY A 91 10.45 -5.55 7.35
#